data_AF-A0A7Y5MRY2-F1
#
_entry.id   AF-A0A7Y5MRY2-F1
#
_cell.length_a   1.000
_cell.length_b   1.000
_cell.length_c   1.000
_cell.angle_alpha   90.00
_cell.angle_beta   90.00
_cell.angle_gamma   90.00
#
_symmetry.space_group_name_H-M   'P 1'
#
loop_
_entity.id
_entity.type
_entity.pdbx_description
1 polymer ?
#
loop_
_entity_poly.entity_id
_entity_poly.type
_entity_poly.pdbx_seq_one_letter_code
_entity_poly.pdbx_strand_id
1 'polypeptide(L)'
;MAQEHPASDQEFHLPENFRQLFWDCDFDSLSWSDHRDIIVSRILTRGGGDSVRWLRRTLGDAGLRDWLIRREGDSLDKRRLRYWELILELDPDLVSSWIERNETNPWFRRLG
;
A
#
# COMPACT_ATOMS: atom_id res chain seq x y z
N MET A 1 38.83 0.83 17.08
CA MET A 1 37.68 1.47 17.73
C MET A 1 36.45 0.83 17.13
N ALA A 2 35.76 0.02 17.91
CA ALA A 2 34.54 -0.67 17.50
C ALA A 2 33.39 0.34 17.49
N GLN A 3 32.71 0.45 16.36
CA GLN A 3 31.32 0.91 16.32
C GLN A 3 30.56 -0.13 15.49
N GLU A 4 30.28 -1.25 16.14
CA GLU A 4 29.24 -2.18 15.71
C GLU A 4 27.92 -1.41 15.84
N HIS A 5 27.29 -1.08 14.71
CA HIS A 5 25.90 -0.62 14.69
C HIS A 5 25.00 -1.84 14.91
N PRO A 6 24.23 -1.92 16.00
CA PRO A 6 23.25 -2.96 16.19
C PRO A 6 21.89 -2.40 15.77
N ALA A 7 21.51 -2.63 14.52
CA ALA A 7 20.11 -2.64 14.15
C ALA A 7 19.94 -3.86 13.26
N SER A 8 19.36 -4.90 13.84
CA SER A 8 18.74 -5.97 13.07
C SER A 8 17.49 -5.37 12.39
N ASP A 9 17.71 -4.43 11.47
CA ASP A 9 16.74 -4.08 10.46
C ASP A 9 16.62 -5.34 9.62
N GLN A 10 15.50 -6.06 9.73
CA GLN A 10 15.19 -7.04 8.73
C GLN A 10 14.94 -6.26 7.43
N GLU A 11 16.01 -6.04 6.66
CA GLU A 11 15.98 -5.64 5.26
C GLU A 11 15.20 -6.70 4.50
N PHE A 12 13.87 -6.61 4.57
CA PHE A 12 12.99 -7.37 3.72
C PHE A 12 13.14 -6.80 2.32
N HIS A 13 14.09 -7.37 1.57
CA HIS A 13 14.18 -7.13 0.14
C HIS A 13 12.88 -7.57 -0.52
N LEU A 14 12.37 -6.71 -1.40
CA LEU A 14 11.14 -7.01 -2.12
C LEU A 14 11.37 -8.18 -3.08
N PRO A 15 10.37 -9.06 -3.25
CA PRO A 15 10.44 -10.09 -4.28
C PRO A 15 10.72 -9.51 -5.67
N GLU A 16 11.69 -10.06 -6.38
CA GLU A 16 12.16 -9.57 -7.69
C GLU A 16 11.03 -9.46 -8.73
N ASN A 17 10.01 -10.33 -8.64
CA ASN A 17 8.83 -10.28 -9.49
C ASN A 17 7.98 -9.01 -9.31
N PHE A 18 8.25 -8.18 -8.29
CA PHE A 18 7.60 -6.88 -8.12
C PHE A 18 8.31 -5.74 -8.84
N ARG A 19 9.51 -5.94 -9.40
CA ARG A 19 10.25 -4.89 -10.13
C ARG A 19 9.37 -4.19 -11.19
N GLN A 20 8.48 -4.93 -11.85
CA GLN A 20 7.54 -4.39 -12.84
C GLN A 20 6.56 -3.34 -12.27
N LEU A 21 6.25 -3.38 -10.97
CA LEU A 21 5.38 -2.39 -10.31
C LEU A 21 6.10 -1.05 -10.08
N PHE A 22 7.43 -1.08 -10.05
CA PHE A 22 8.34 0.00 -9.66
C PHE A 22 9.20 0.48 -10.83
N TRP A 23 8.69 0.42 -12.06
CA TRP A 23 9.42 0.82 -13.27
C TRP A 23 9.91 2.28 -13.26
N ASP A 24 9.34 3.13 -12.42
CA ASP A 24 9.61 4.56 -12.27
C ASP A 24 10.52 4.92 -11.09
N CYS A 25 11.04 3.94 -10.34
CA CYS A 25 11.97 4.17 -9.24
C CYS A 25 13.07 3.10 -9.19
N ASP A 26 14.13 3.40 -8.44
CA ASP A 26 15.23 2.45 -8.24
C ASP A 26 14.80 1.32 -7.28
N PHE A 27 14.41 0.18 -7.85
CA PHE A 27 13.94 -0.99 -7.09
C PHE A 27 15.01 -1.53 -6.14
N ASP A 28 16.30 -1.42 -6.49
CA ASP A 28 17.39 -1.99 -5.71
C ASP A 28 17.66 -1.17 -4.43
N SER A 29 17.21 0.10 -4.41
CA SER A 29 17.22 0.97 -3.22
C SER A 29 15.97 0.84 -2.34
N LEU A 30 14.93 0.11 -2.78
CA LEU A 30 13.68 0.00 -2.02
C LEU A 30 13.83 -0.97 -0.85
N SER A 31 13.79 -0.41 0.35
CA SER A 31 13.67 -1.15 1.61
C SER A 31 12.23 -1.13 2.13
N TRP A 32 11.78 -2.25 2.70
CA TRP A 32 10.49 -2.29 3.39
C TRP A 32 10.44 -1.33 4.59
N SER A 33 11.55 -1.18 5.32
CA SER A 33 11.64 -0.34 6.52
C SER A 33 11.40 1.15 6.22
N ASP A 34 12.04 1.67 5.16
CA ASP A 34 11.98 3.12 4.86
C ASP A 34 10.87 3.47 3.88
N HIS A 35 10.50 2.54 2.99
CA HIS A 35 9.62 2.82 1.86
C HIS A 35 8.25 2.12 1.94
N ARG A 36 7.88 1.58 3.11
CA ARG A 36 6.64 0.82 3.34
C ARG A 36 5.42 1.47 2.68
N ASP A 37 5.24 2.78 2.87
CA ASP A 37 4.05 3.46 2.38
C ASP A 37 3.95 3.53 0.85
N ILE A 38 5.08 3.76 0.17
CA ILE A 38 5.14 3.75 -1.29
C ILE A 38 4.89 2.33 -1.80
N ILE A 39 5.48 1.32 -1.15
CA ILE A 39 5.33 -0.08 -1.52
C ILE A 39 3.88 -0.53 -1.37
N VAL A 40 3.26 -0.27 -0.22
CA VAL A 40 1.86 -0.62 0.08
C VAL A 40 0.95 0.07 -0.93
N SER A 41 1.08 1.38 -1.10
CA SER A 41 0.28 2.15 -2.07
C SER A 41 0.43 1.59 -3.48
N ARG A 42 1.65 1.28 -3.90
CA ARG A 42 1.94 0.74 -5.23
C ARG A 42 1.31 -0.62 -5.45
N ILE A 43 1.41 -1.53 -4.48
CA ILE A 43 0.79 -2.86 -4.56
C ILE A 43 -0.73 -2.75 -4.59
N LEU A 44 -1.35 -1.90 -3.77
CA LEU A 44 -2.81 -1.76 -3.77
C LEU A 44 -3.35 -1.12 -5.07
N THR A 45 -2.55 -0.28 -5.72
CA THR A 45 -2.94 0.45 -6.93
C THR A 45 -2.59 -0.30 -8.22
N ARG A 46 -1.48 -1.03 -8.27
CA ARG A 46 -0.99 -1.67 -9.50
C ARG A 46 -0.70 -3.16 -9.35
N GLY A 47 -0.67 -3.67 -8.12
CA GLY A 47 -0.36 -5.06 -7.83
C GLY A 47 -1.44 -6.01 -8.31
N GLY A 48 -1.01 -7.20 -8.74
CA GLY A 48 -1.87 -8.33 -9.01
C GLY A 48 -2.13 -9.18 -7.77
N GLY A 49 -2.79 -10.32 -7.96
CA GLY A 49 -3.16 -11.23 -6.87
C GLY A 49 -1.97 -11.71 -6.02
N ASP A 50 -0.82 -11.96 -6.64
CA ASP A 50 0.37 -12.42 -5.92
C ASP A 50 0.99 -11.33 -5.05
N SER A 51 1.11 -10.11 -5.57
CA SER A 51 1.60 -8.94 -4.81
C SER A 51 0.68 -8.60 -3.65
N VAL A 52 -0.63 -8.67 -3.87
CA VAL A 52 -1.64 -8.46 -2.83
C VAL A 52 -1.56 -9.55 -1.76
N ARG A 53 -1.40 -10.82 -2.14
CA ARG A 53 -1.25 -11.94 -1.20
C ARG A 53 0.02 -11.79 -0.36
N TRP A 54 1.12 -11.39 -0.98
CA TRP A 54 2.37 -11.10 -0.27
C TRP A 54 2.16 -9.96 0.73
N LEU A 55 1.56 -8.85 0.30
CA LEU A 55 1.32 -7.70 1.16
C LEU A 55 0.48 -8.07 2.38
N ARG A 56 -0.58 -8.85 2.19
CA ARG A 56 -1.42 -9.34 3.30
C ARG A 56 -0.66 -10.26 4.26
N ARG A 57 0.28 -11.07 3.76
CA ARG A 57 1.15 -11.92 4.62
C ARG A 57 2.18 -11.09 5.40
N THR A 58 2.75 -10.07 4.78
CA THR A 58 3.79 -9.23 5.39
C THR A 58 3.20 -8.25 6.42
N LEU A 59 2.08 -7.63 6.09
CA LEU A 59 1.47 -6.56 6.88
C LEU A 59 0.38 -7.06 7.83
N GLY A 60 -0.27 -8.16 7.46
CA GLY A 60 -1.53 -8.59 8.07
C GLY A 60 -2.71 -7.72 7.62
N ASP A 61 -3.91 -8.29 7.72
CA ASP A 61 -5.15 -7.59 7.36
C ASP A 61 -5.42 -6.40 8.32
N ALA A 62 -5.14 -6.56 9.61
CA ALA A 62 -5.25 -5.47 10.59
C ALA A 62 -4.29 -4.31 10.28
N GLY A 63 -3.02 -4.61 9.98
CA GLY A 63 -2.04 -3.58 9.61
C GLY A 63 -2.40 -2.88 8.30
N LEU A 64 -3.01 -3.61 7.35
CA LEU A 64 -3.49 -3.04 6.09
C LEU A 64 -4.71 -2.14 6.30
N ARG A 65 -5.64 -2.55 7.16
CA ARG A 65 -6.78 -1.74 7.60
C ARG A 65 -6.32 -0.44 8.23
N ASP A 66 -5.41 -0.50 9.20
CA ASP A 66 -4.89 0.70 9.88
C ASP A 66 -4.14 1.61 8.91
N TRP A 67 -3.41 1.04 7.95
CA TRP A 67 -2.77 1.80 6.89
C TRP A 67 -3.79 2.55 6.02
N LEU A 68 -4.85 1.86 5.56
CA LEU A 68 -5.91 2.47 4.76
C LEU A 68 -6.65 3.56 5.51
N ILE A 69 -6.95 3.36 6.80
CA ILE A 69 -7.61 4.36 7.64
C ILE A 69 -6.73 5.60 7.80
N ARG A 70 -5.44 5.43 8.12
CA ARG A 70 -4.50 6.56 8.26
C ARG A 70 -4.30 7.35 6.96
N ARG A 71 -4.41 6.67 5.82
CA ARG A 71 -4.26 7.27 4.48
C ARG A 71 -5.59 7.72 3.89
N GLU A 72 -6.71 7.50 4.58
CA GLU A 72 -8.06 7.79 4.11
C GLU A 72 -8.34 7.32 2.66
N GLY A 73 -7.73 6.20 2.25
CA GLY A 73 -7.88 5.68 0.90
C GLY A 73 -7.27 6.52 -0.25
N ASP A 74 -6.39 7.48 0.04
CA ASP A 74 -5.83 8.50 -0.88
C ASP A 74 -5.05 7.98 -2.12
N SER A 75 -4.96 6.66 -2.31
CA SER A 75 -4.33 6.06 -3.49
C SER A 75 -5.25 5.16 -4.32
N LEU A 76 -6.49 4.98 -3.89
CA LEU A 76 -7.40 3.98 -4.45
C LEU A 76 -8.61 4.61 -5.11
N ASP A 77 -8.95 4.07 -6.29
CA ASP A 77 -10.22 4.37 -6.94
C ASP A 77 -11.39 3.75 -6.16
N LYS A 78 -12.60 4.21 -6.48
CA LYS A 78 -13.85 3.75 -5.85
C LYS A 78 -14.00 2.24 -5.84
N ARG A 79 -13.67 1.56 -6.95
CA ARG A 79 -13.82 0.12 -7.08
C ARG A 79 -12.85 -0.61 -6.15
N ARG A 80 -11.61 -0.14 -6.05
CA ARG A 80 -10.60 -0.67 -5.14
C ARG A 80 -10.97 -0.42 -3.68
N LEU A 81 -11.50 0.76 -3.35
CA LEU A 81 -11.97 1.05 -1.99
C LEU A 81 -13.10 0.10 -1.57
N ARG A 82 -14.11 -0.12 -2.43
CA ARG A 82 -15.18 -1.09 -2.15
C ARG A 82 -14.69 -2.54 -2.08
N TYR A 83 -13.70 -2.91 -2.89
CA TYR A 83 -13.06 -4.22 -2.77
C TYR A 83 -12.39 -4.39 -1.40
N TRP A 84 -11.61 -3.41 -0.95
CA TRP A 84 -10.90 -3.47 0.32
C TRP A 84 -11.81 -3.33 1.54
N GLU A 85 -12.93 -2.62 1.41
CA GLU A 85 -14.01 -2.60 2.39
C GLU A 85 -14.48 -4.02 2.72
N LEU A 86 -14.79 -4.82 1.70
CA LEU A 86 -15.25 -6.19 1.87
C LEU A 86 -14.16 -7.11 2.44
N ILE A 87 -12.92 -6.98 1.96
CA ILE A 87 -11.82 -7.87 2.35
C ILE A 87 -11.32 -7.59 3.78
N LEU A 88 -11.37 -6.33 4.23
CA LEU A 88 -10.85 -5.91 5.54
C LEU A 88 -11.94 -5.54 6.54
N GLU A 89 -13.20 -5.79 6.15
CA GLU A 89 -14.41 -5.49 6.93
C GLU A 89 -14.43 -4.05 7.45
N LEU A 90 -14.04 -3.10 6.59
CA LEU A 90 -14.03 -1.67 6.93
C LEU A 90 -15.46 -1.17 7.12
N ASP A 91 -15.59 -0.10 7.90
CA ASP A 91 -16.86 0.58 8.07
C ASP A 91 -17.33 1.18 6.71
N PRO A 92 -18.51 0.78 6.19
CA PRO A 92 -19.01 1.26 4.90
C PRO A 92 -19.21 2.78 4.84
N ASP A 93 -19.56 3.42 5.95
CA ASP A 93 -19.78 4.86 6.03
C ASP A 93 -18.44 5.60 5.95
N LEU A 94 -17.43 5.07 6.64
CA LEU A 94 -16.06 5.60 6.57
C LEU A 94 -15.52 5.52 5.14
N VAL A 95 -15.67 4.37 4.47
CA VAL A 95 -15.20 4.19 3.09
C VAL A 95 -15.98 5.10 2.12
N SER A 96 -17.28 5.29 2.34
CA SER A 96 -18.09 6.20 1.53
C SER A 96 -17.59 7.65 1.65
N SER A 97 -17.22 8.09 2.85
CA SER A 97 -16.65 9.43 3.06
C SER A 97 -15.34 9.65 2.30
N TRP A 98 -14.50 8.62 2.17
CA TRP A 98 -13.26 8.69 1.38
C TRP A 98 -13.55 8.79 -0.11
N ILE A 99 -14.51 8.01 -0.61
CA ILE A 99 -14.93 8.05 -2.02
C ILE A 99 -15.45 9.45 -2.36
N GLU A 100 -16.32 10.03 -1.53
CA GLU A 100 -16.88 11.37 -1.74
C GLU A 100 -15.78 12.44 -1.76
N ARG A 101 -14.82 12.35 -0.83
CA ARG A 101 -13.66 13.25 -0.79
C ARG A 101 -12.80 13.13 -2.05
N ASN A 102 -12.53 11.91 -2.50
CA ASN A 102 -11.74 11.66 -3.71
C ASN A 102 -12.48 12.13 -4.97
N GLU A 103 -13.80 11.93 -5.08
CA GLU A 103 -14.61 12.43 -6.19
C GLU A 103 -14.64 13.98 -6.26
N THR A 104 -14.45 14.64 -5.13
CA THR A 104 -14.33 16.11 -5.03
C THR A 104 -12.96 16.62 -5.49
N ASN A 105 -11.92 15.78 -5.50
CA ASN A 105 -10.58 16.15 -5.96
C ASN A 105 -10.47 16.04 -7.50
N PRO A 106 -10.24 17.15 -8.24
CA PRO A 106 -10.19 17.14 -9.71
C PRO A 106 -9.13 16.20 -10.30
N TRP A 107 -8.08 15.88 -9.56
CA TRP A 107 -7.03 14.95 -9.97
C TRP A 107 -7.48 13.48 -9.99
N PHE A 108 -8.46 13.12 -9.16
CA PHE A 108 -8.97 11.75 -9.04
C PHE A 108 -9.90 11.33 -10.18
N ARG A 109 -10.54 12.28 -10.88
CA ARG A 109 -11.41 11.98 -12.04
C ARG A 109 -10.67 11.37 -13.23
N ARG A 110 -9.33 11.35 -13.23
CA ARG A 110 -8.52 10.77 -14.31
C ARG A 110 -8.13 9.31 -14.06
N LEU A 111 -8.41 8.76 -12.87
CA LEU A 111 -8.06 7.39 -12.48
C LEU A 111 -9.22 6.40 -12.59
N GLY A 112 -10.40 6.85 -13.03
CA GLY A 112 -11.63 6.05 -13.21
C GLY A 112 -11.89 5.67 -14.65
#